data_AF-V6LRB5-F1
#
_entry.id   AF-V6LRB5-F1
#
_cell.length_a   1.000
_cell.length_b   1.000
_cell.length_c   1.000
_cell.angle_alpha   90.00
_cell.angle_beta   90.00
_cell.angle_gamma   90.00
#
_symmetry.space_group_name_H-M   'P 1'
#
loop_
_entity.id
_entity.type
_entity.pdbx_description
1 polymer ?
#
loop_
_entity_poly.entity_id
_entity_poly.type
_entity_poly.pdbx_seq_one_letter_code
_entity_poly.pdbx_strand_id
1 'polypeptide(L)'
;MSDPQPQQYKRFQAEVQGIFRFVLLSGESFTVQQLIQQAEEDFQATYNLAKCPKFVKLQMDDQEIHQTTPCDRLNDMQRIQLVPEQLWIDLLKRQPWDLLGIDEGEFEVRVELMRKVFGDDANTGVLRSCLLRASGNLGKAVAVGSYIRPDLMGTTKKVVFVRPRIEK
;
A
#
# COMPACT_ATOMS: atom_id res chain seq x y z
N MET A 1 23.38 -4.50 -37.46
CA MET A 1 22.14 -4.06 -36.79
C MET A 1 22.17 -4.74 -35.43
N SER A 2 22.42 -3.97 -34.37
CA SER A 2 22.45 -4.52 -33.01
C SER A 2 21.01 -4.61 -32.52
N ASP A 3 20.58 -5.79 -32.07
CA ASP A 3 19.29 -5.96 -31.40
C ASP A 3 19.18 -4.97 -30.22
N PRO A 4 18.03 -4.31 -30.01
CA PRO A 4 17.82 -3.52 -28.81
C PRO A 4 17.92 -4.46 -27.61
N GLN A 5 18.91 -4.23 -26.74
CA GLN A 5 19.01 -4.96 -25.49
C GLN A 5 17.71 -4.76 -24.70
N PRO A 6 17.16 -5.82 -24.07
CA PRO A 6 15.96 -5.68 -23.27
C PRO A 6 16.20 -4.66 -22.16
N GLN A 7 15.43 -3.57 -22.20
CA GLN A 7 15.50 -2.47 -21.25
C GLN A 7 15.32 -3.03 -19.83
N GLN A 8 16.37 -2.94 -19.00
CA GLN A 8 16.41 -3.67 -17.73
C GLN A 8 15.81 -2.81 -16.62
N TYR A 9 14.49 -2.85 -16.50
CA TYR A 9 13.77 -2.23 -15.39
C TYR A 9 14.01 -3.01 -14.09
N LYS A 10 14.18 -2.30 -12.97
CA LYS A 10 14.13 -2.91 -11.63
C LYS A 10 12.75 -2.76 -11.03
N ARG A 11 12.34 -3.81 -10.30
CA ARG A 11 11.07 -3.88 -9.60
C ARG A 11 11.31 -3.70 -8.10
N PHE A 12 10.41 -3.00 -7.44
CA PHE A 12 10.42 -2.86 -5.98
C PHE A 12 9.06 -3.22 -5.40
N GLN A 13 9.06 -3.91 -4.26
CA GLN A 13 7.84 -4.17 -3.50
C GLN A 13 7.61 -3.02 -2.53
N ALA A 14 6.79 -2.05 -2.92
CA ALA A 14 6.51 -0.87 -2.11
C ALA A 14 5.44 -1.17 -1.06
N GLU A 15 5.67 -0.70 0.17
CA GLU A 15 4.70 -0.69 1.27
C GLU A 15 4.50 0.73 1.81
N VAL A 16 3.25 1.10 2.09
CA VAL A 16 2.88 2.37 2.74
C VAL A 16 2.01 2.08 3.96
N GLN A 17 2.48 2.49 5.14
CA GLN A 17 1.77 2.37 6.43
C GLN A 17 1.28 0.95 6.78
N GLY A 18 1.80 -0.10 6.13
CA GLY A 18 1.31 -1.48 6.27
C GLY A 18 -0.06 -1.76 5.64
N ILE A 19 -0.67 -0.78 4.97
CA ILE A 19 -2.00 -0.88 4.36
C ILE A 19 -1.87 -1.10 2.85
N PHE A 20 -1.11 -0.23 2.19
CA PHE A 20 -0.99 -0.23 0.73
C PHE A 20 0.27 -0.95 0.30
N ARG A 21 0.14 -1.79 -0.73
CA ARG A 21 1.25 -2.56 -1.30
C ARG A 21 1.12 -2.69 -2.80
N PHE A 22 2.15 -2.31 -3.51
CA PHE A 22 2.18 -2.28 -4.97
C PHE A 22 3.60 -2.50 -5.49
N VAL A 23 3.70 -2.81 -6.78
CA VAL A 23 5.00 -3.01 -7.43
C VAL A 23 5.37 -1.72 -8.13
N LEU A 24 6.58 -1.24 -7.87
CA LEU A 24 7.15 -0.08 -8.54
C LEU A 24 8.18 -0.51 -9.56
N LEU A 25 8.23 0.21 -10.68
CA LEU A 25 9.22 0.02 -11.73
C LEU A 25 10.13 1.24 -11.76
N SER A 26 11.45 1.04 -11.62
CA SER A 26 12.41 2.11 -11.90
C SER A 26 12.84 2.06 -13.35
N GLY A 27 12.83 3.22 -14.01
CA GLY A 27 13.52 3.41 -15.28
C GLY A 27 15.03 3.27 -15.15
N GLU A 28 15.70 3.21 -16.30
CA GLU A 28 17.17 3.21 -16.36
C GLU A 28 17.72 4.49 -15.74
N SER A 29 18.71 4.35 -14.86
CA SER A 29 19.40 5.48 -14.20
C SER A 29 18.54 6.37 -13.30
N PHE A 30 17.36 5.91 -12.85
CA PHE A 30 16.56 6.66 -11.87
C PHE A 30 17.32 6.88 -10.57
N THR A 31 17.21 8.08 -9.99
CA THR A 31 17.54 8.31 -8.58
C THR A 31 16.37 7.90 -7.67
N VAL A 32 16.64 7.72 -6.38
CA VAL A 32 15.59 7.48 -5.38
C VAL A 32 14.56 8.61 -5.37
N GLN A 33 14.95 9.86 -5.60
CA GLN A 33 14.02 10.99 -5.73
C GLN A 33 13.03 10.77 -6.89
N GLN A 34 13.53 10.37 -8.06
CA GLN A 34 12.68 10.09 -9.23
C GLN A 34 11.79 8.88 -8.99
N LEU A 35 12.30 7.85 -8.30
CA LEU A 35 11.50 6.69 -7.91
C LEU A 35 10.38 7.07 -6.94
N ILE A 36 10.63 7.97 -5.99
CA ILE A 36 9.61 8.50 -5.07
C ILE A 36 8.53 9.24 -5.86
N GLN A 37 8.90 10.09 -6.82
CA GLN A 37 7.92 10.78 -7.68
C GLN A 37 7.07 9.80 -8.49
N GLN A 38 7.70 8.81 -9.13
CA GLN A 38 6.97 7.75 -9.83
C GLN A 38 6.03 7.00 -8.88
N ALA A 39 6.45 6.80 -7.63
CA ALA A 39 5.63 6.13 -6.65
C ALA A 39 4.36 6.90 -6.28
N GLU A 40 4.41 8.23 -6.26
CA GLU A 40 3.22 9.06 -6.04
C GLU A 40 2.21 8.88 -7.18
N GLU A 41 2.68 8.90 -8.43
CA GLU A 41 1.87 8.71 -9.63
C GLU A 41 1.24 7.31 -9.67
N ASP A 42 2.06 6.27 -9.45
CA ASP A 42 1.61 4.88 -9.43
C ASP A 42 0.64 4.62 -8.28
N PHE A 43 0.87 5.23 -7.11
CA PHE A 43 -0.03 5.13 -5.97
C PHE A 43 -1.38 5.75 -6.28
N GLN A 44 -1.39 6.95 -6.87
CA GLN A 44 -2.60 7.63 -7.29
C GLN A 44 -3.35 6.83 -8.35
N ALA A 45 -2.66 6.29 -9.36
CA ALA A 45 -3.28 5.47 -10.39
C ALA A 45 -3.85 4.15 -9.85
N THR A 46 -3.14 3.51 -8.91
CA THR A 46 -3.52 2.21 -8.36
C THR A 46 -4.71 2.32 -7.41
N TYR A 47 -4.67 3.29 -6.49
CA TYR A 47 -5.64 3.39 -5.40
C TYR A 47 -6.68 4.48 -5.63
N ASN A 48 -6.44 5.48 -6.49
CA ASN A 48 -7.40 6.52 -6.82
C ASN A 48 -8.12 7.11 -5.58
N LEU A 49 -7.33 7.44 -4.55
CA LEU A 49 -7.85 8.05 -3.33
C LEU A 49 -8.19 9.53 -3.60
N ALA A 50 -9.22 10.06 -2.95
CA ALA A 50 -9.57 11.48 -3.04
C ALA A 50 -8.44 12.39 -2.54
N LYS A 51 -7.69 11.94 -1.52
CA LYS A 51 -6.47 12.61 -1.02
C LYS A 51 -5.31 11.62 -1.04
N CYS A 52 -4.42 11.75 -2.04
CA CYS A 52 -3.21 10.93 -2.15
C CYS A 52 -2.05 11.51 -1.32
N PRO A 53 -1.16 10.66 -0.77
CA PRO A 53 -0.02 11.11 0.00
C PRO A 53 1.05 11.75 -0.89
N LYS A 54 1.79 12.70 -0.31
CA LYS A 54 3.16 13.00 -0.74
C LYS A 54 4.15 12.15 0.04
N PHE A 55 5.14 11.58 -0.63
CA PHE A 55 6.15 10.74 -0.01
C PHE A 55 7.42 11.54 0.26
N VAL A 56 7.84 11.59 1.52
CA VAL A 56 8.99 12.40 1.95
C VAL A 56 10.29 11.62 1.92
N LYS A 57 10.22 10.28 2.05
CA LYS A 57 11.41 9.41 2.00
C LYS A 57 11.08 7.97 1.63
N LEU A 58 12.12 7.26 1.23
CA LEU A 58 12.15 5.83 1.02
C LEU A 58 13.04 5.18 2.07
N GLN A 59 12.56 4.10 2.69
CA GLN A 59 13.31 3.31 3.66
C GLN A 59 13.45 1.86 3.20
N MET A 60 14.57 1.23 3.56
CA MET A 60 14.89 -0.17 3.30
C MET A 60 15.51 -0.74 4.57
N ASP A 61 14.96 -1.85 5.07
CA ASP A 61 15.39 -2.47 6.33
C ASP A 61 15.51 -1.44 7.48
N ASP A 62 14.49 -0.57 7.58
CA ASP A 62 14.36 0.55 8.52
C ASP A 62 15.39 1.68 8.39
N GLN A 63 16.27 1.62 7.38
CA GLN A 63 17.23 2.67 7.05
C GLN A 63 16.70 3.58 5.94
N GLU A 64 16.86 4.89 6.13
CA GLU A 64 16.55 5.87 5.09
C GLU A 64 17.58 5.83 3.98
N ILE A 65 17.11 5.81 2.73
CA ILE A 65 17.97 5.84 1.56
C ILE A 65 18.06 7.27 1.02
N HIS A 66 19.28 7.74 0.82
CA HIS A 66 19.52 9.08 0.30
C HIS A 66 18.87 9.26 -1.08
N GLN A 67 18.18 10.39 -1.25
CA GLN A 67 17.40 10.70 -2.46
C GLN A 67 18.24 10.73 -3.75
N THR A 68 19.54 11.04 -3.65
CA THR A 68 20.48 11.04 -4.78
C THR A 68 21.01 9.66 -5.15
N THR A 69 20.69 8.62 -4.37
CA THR A 69 21.14 7.25 -4.62
C THR A 69 20.56 6.76 -5.95
N PRO A 70 21.40 6.28 -6.88
CA PRO A 70 20.94 5.60 -8.08
C PRO A 70 20.22 4.27 -7.76
N CYS A 71 19.07 4.02 -8.40
CA CYS A 71 18.26 2.82 -8.18
C CYS A 71 18.95 1.53 -8.69
N ASP A 72 19.92 1.66 -9.59
CA ASP A 72 20.76 0.56 -10.05
C ASP A 72 21.64 -0.05 -8.94
N ARG A 73 21.81 0.63 -7.80
CA ARG A 73 22.47 0.11 -6.60
C ARG A 73 21.55 -0.70 -5.69
N LEU A 74 20.24 -0.66 -5.92
CA LEU A 74 19.25 -1.39 -5.12
C LEU A 74 18.94 -2.74 -5.76
N ASN A 75 18.53 -3.74 -4.98
CA ASN A 75 18.26 -5.07 -5.53
C ASN A 75 16.88 -5.13 -6.21
N ASP A 76 16.77 -5.94 -7.27
CA ASP A 76 15.48 -6.25 -7.88
C ASP A 76 14.58 -6.99 -6.88
N MET A 77 13.28 -6.70 -6.94
CA MET A 77 12.23 -7.20 -6.04
C MET A 77 12.43 -6.87 -4.56
N GLN A 78 13.33 -5.93 -4.23
CA GLN A 78 13.57 -5.54 -2.85
C GLN A 78 12.35 -4.83 -2.26
N ARG A 79 12.10 -5.08 -0.98
CA ARG A 79 11.04 -4.40 -0.23
C ARG A 79 11.50 -3.01 0.17
N ILE A 80 10.65 -2.04 -0.08
CA ILE A 80 10.87 -0.64 0.26
C ILE A 80 9.65 -0.12 1.01
N GLN A 81 9.88 0.75 1.99
CA GLN A 81 8.84 1.48 2.68
C GLN A 81 8.82 2.91 2.17
N LEU A 82 7.69 3.36 1.67
CA LEU A 82 7.48 4.76 1.31
C LEU A 82 6.82 5.46 2.50
N VAL A 83 7.46 6.52 2.96
CA VAL A 83 7.00 7.25 4.13
C VAL A 83 6.23 8.49 3.66
N PRO A 84 4.90 8.54 3.88
CA PRO A 84 4.10 9.70 3.53
C PRO A 84 4.35 10.86 4.51
N GLU A 85 3.97 12.06 4.09
CA GLU A 85 3.97 13.25 4.95
C GLU A 85 3.08 13.07 6.20
N GLN A 86 3.46 13.73 7.30
CA GLN A 86 2.81 13.53 8.59
C GLN A 86 1.33 13.91 8.59
N LEU A 87 0.96 14.97 7.88
CA LEU A 87 -0.43 15.42 7.78
C LEU A 87 -1.34 14.31 7.19
N TRP A 88 -0.87 13.63 6.15
CA TRP A 88 -1.60 12.52 5.55
C TRP A 88 -1.71 11.31 6.49
N ILE A 89 -0.65 11.03 7.26
CA ILE A 89 -0.68 9.99 8.31
C ILE A 89 -1.71 10.31 9.38
N ASP A 90 -1.80 11.57 9.80
CA ASP A 90 -2.76 11.99 10.83
C ASP A 90 -4.20 11.89 10.32
N LEU A 91 -4.45 12.26 9.05
CA LEU A 91 -5.74 12.04 8.38
C LEU A 91 -6.09 10.55 8.30
N LEU A 92 -5.16 9.70 7.86
CA LEU A 92 -5.36 8.25 7.79
C LEU A 92 -5.80 7.66 9.14
N LYS A 93 -5.24 8.14 10.25
CA LYS A 93 -5.54 7.64 11.60
C LYS A 93 -6.86 8.17 12.15
N ARG A 94 -7.19 9.43 11.88
CA ARG A 94 -8.33 10.12 12.51
C ARG A 94 -9.58 10.14 11.64
N GLN A 95 -9.41 10.32 10.34
CA GLN A 95 -10.47 10.54 9.36
C GLN A 95 -10.16 9.77 8.05
N PRO A 96 -10.11 8.43 8.08
CA PRO A 96 -9.79 7.64 6.89
C PRO A 96 -10.80 7.80 5.74
N TRP A 97 -12.07 8.12 6.03
CA TRP A 97 -13.11 8.35 5.03
C TRP A 97 -12.83 9.59 4.16
N ASP A 98 -12.19 10.60 4.73
CA ASP A 98 -11.75 11.82 4.02
C ASP A 98 -10.73 11.52 2.92
N LEU A 99 -9.89 10.50 3.12
CA LEU A 99 -8.95 10.03 2.11
C LEU A 99 -9.66 9.32 0.95
N LEU A 100 -10.79 8.69 1.24
CA LEU A 100 -11.63 8.01 0.25
C LEU A 100 -12.60 8.96 -0.46
N GLY A 101 -12.82 10.16 0.08
CA GLY A 101 -13.80 11.12 -0.43
C GLY A 101 -15.24 10.66 -0.22
N ILE A 102 -15.49 9.95 0.88
CA ILE A 102 -16.83 9.49 1.27
C ILE A 102 -17.19 10.02 2.66
N ASP A 103 -18.48 9.98 2.99
CA ASP A 103 -18.99 10.36 4.30
C ASP A 103 -18.59 9.36 5.40
N GLU A 104 -18.43 9.84 6.64
CA GLU A 104 -18.09 9.00 7.80
C GLU A 104 -19.12 7.89 8.03
N GLY A 105 -20.42 8.21 7.95
CA GLY A 105 -21.49 7.24 8.11
C GLY A 105 -21.48 6.17 7.03
N GLU A 106 -21.19 6.55 5.78
CA GLU A 106 -21.02 5.58 4.69
C GLU A 106 -19.82 4.65 4.94
N PHE A 107 -18.71 5.22 5.41
CA PHE A 107 -17.52 4.44 5.76
C PHE A 107 -17.82 3.43 6.87
N GLU A 108 -18.46 3.86 7.96
CA GLU A 108 -18.81 2.98 9.09
C GLU A 108 -19.83 1.90 8.68
N VAL A 109 -20.81 2.22 7.82
CA VAL A 109 -21.74 1.21 7.27
C VAL A 109 -20.97 0.15 6.47
N ARG A 110 -20.00 0.54 5.64
CA ARG A 110 -19.19 -0.42 4.88
C ARG A 110 -18.34 -1.30 5.80
N VAL A 111 -17.77 -0.74 6.87
CA VAL A 111 -17.02 -1.50 7.89
C VAL A 111 -17.94 -2.49 8.60
N GLU A 112 -19.15 -2.10 8.96
CA GLU A 112 -20.14 -2.97 9.60
C GLU A 112 -20.58 -4.11 8.67
N LEU A 113 -20.79 -3.82 7.38
CA LEU A 113 -21.06 -4.86 6.38
C LEU A 113 -19.90 -5.86 6.27
N MET A 114 -18.65 -5.38 6.30
CA MET A 114 -17.49 -6.27 6.34
C MET A 114 -17.47 -7.12 7.61
N ARG A 115 -17.82 -6.55 8.77
CA ARG A 115 -17.89 -7.30 10.03
C ARG A 115 -18.90 -8.44 9.93
N LYS A 116 -20.07 -8.21 9.36
CA LYS A 116 -21.06 -9.29 9.12
C LYS A 116 -20.56 -10.40 8.21
N VAL A 117 -19.64 -10.11 7.28
CA VAL A 117 -19.03 -11.10 6.40
C VAL A 117 -17.93 -11.91 7.11
N PHE A 118 -17.11 -11.25 7.93
CA PHE A 118 -15.94 -11.87 8.58
C PHE A 118 -16.18 -12.33 10.03
N GLY A 119 -17.35 -12.04 10.59
CA GLY A 119 -17.73 -12.33 11.97
C GLY A 119 -17.65 -11.11 12.89
N ASP A 120 -18.50 -11.10 13.93
CA ASP A 120 -18.62 -9.98 14.87
C ASP A 120 -17.31 -9.71 15.66
N ASP A 121 -16.48 -10.74 15.84
CA ASP A 121 -15.17 -10.65 16.51
C ASP A 121 -14.05 -10.10 15.60
N ALA A 122 -14.34 -9.79 14.34
CA ALA A 122 -13.35 -9.26 13.41
C ALA A 122 -12.84 -7.88 13.86
N ASN A 123 -11.52 -7.71 13.84
CA ASN A 123 -10.87 -6.48 14.25
C ASN A 123 -11.23 -5.32 13.31
N THR A 124 -11.94 -4.34 13.84
CA THR A 124 -12.37 -3.13 13.12
C THR A 124 -11.22 -2.40 12.41
N GLY A 125 -10.05 -2.30 13.03
CA GLY A 125 -8.88 -1.66 12.43
C GLY A 125 -8.40 -2.39 11.17
N VAL A 126 -8.50 -3.72 11.16
CA VAL A 126 -8.16 -4.55 9.99
C VAL A 126 -9.19 -4.37 8.89
N LEU A 127 -10.48 -4.36 9.23
CA LEU A 127 -11.56 -4.11 8.27
C LEU A 127 -11.43 -2.72 7.63
N ARG A 128 -11.19 -1.68 8.44
CA ARG A 128 -10.91 -0.31 7.97
C ARG A 128 -9.70 -0.28 7.04
N SER A 129 -8.62 -1.00 7.38
CA SER A 129 -7.43 -1.09 6.53
C SER A 129 -7.71 -1.79 5.19
N CYS A 130 -8.54 -2.83 5.19
CA CYS A 130 -8.97 -3.50 3.96
C CYS A 130 -9.80 -2.56 3.08
N LEU A 131 -10.72 -1.80 3.69
CA LEU A 131 -11.55 -0.84 2.99
C LEU A 131 -10.72 0.30 2.37
N LEU A 132 -9.74 0.82 3.11
CA LEU A 132 -8.78 1.81 2.62
C LEU A 132 -7.95 1.28 1.45
N ARG A 133 -7.39 0.08 1.60
CA ARG A 133 -6.62 -0.58 0.53
C ARG A 133 -7.45 -0.82 -0.73
N ALA A 134 -8.74 -1.07 -0.56
CA ALA A 134 -9.70 -1.27 -1.63
C ALA A 134 -10.32 0.04 -2.16
N SER A 135 -9.81 1.20 -1.73
CA SER A 135 -10.28 2.51 -2.16
C SER A 135 -11.78 2.71 -1.89
N GLY A 136 -12.24 2.22 -0.75
CA GLY A 136 -13.64 2.26 -0.34
C GLY A 136 -14.54 1.23 -1.02
N ASN A 137 -14.09 0.51 -2.05
CA ASN A 137 -14.94 -0.46 -2.73
C ASN A 137 -15.16 -1.71 -1.85
N LEU A 138 -16.40 -1.94 -1.40
CA LEU A 138 -16.74 -3.02 -0.48
C LEU A 138 -16.41 -4.42 -1.04
N GLY A 139 -16.72 -4.70 -2.31
CA GLY A 139 -16.44 -6.00 -2.92
C GLY A 139 -14.94 -6.30 -2.99
N LYS A 140 -14.14 -5.30 -3.39
CA LYS A 140 -12.68 -5.40 -3.35
C LYS A 140 -12.15 -5.52 -1.91
N ALA A 141 -12.76 -4.83 -0.94
CA ALA A 141 -12.36 -4.89 0.45
C ALA A 141 -12.58 -6.28 1.06
N VAL A 142 -13.70 -6.93 0.74
CA VAL A 142 -13.97 -8.33 1.11
C VAL A 142 -12.95 -9.26 0.44
N ALA A 143 -12.66 -9.06 -0.85
CA ALA A 143 -11.63 -9.85 -1.53
C ALA A 143 -10.24 -9.65 -0.91
N VAL A 144 -9.88 -8.45 -0.47
CA VAL A 144 -8.63 -8.17 0.25
C VAL A 144 -8.63 -8.87 1.61
N GLY A 145 -9.74 -8.79 2.34
CA GLY A 145 -9.91 -9.37 3.67
C GLY A 145 -9.81 -10.89 3.70
N SER A 146 -10.27 -11.58 2.66
CA SER A 146 -10.21 -13.06 2.59
C SER A 146 -8.80 -13.63 2.47
N TYR A 147 -7.80 -12.82 2.11
CA TYR A 147 -6.39 -13.22 2.12
C TYR A 147 -5.72 -13.04 3.49
N ILE A 148 -6.43 -12.46 4.47
CA ILE A 148 -5.93 -12.37 5.84
C ILE A 148 -6.29 -13.66 6.55
N ARG A 149 -5.30 -14.29 7.19
CA ARG A 149 -5.55 -15.53 7.92
C ARG A 149 -6.60 -15.28 9.03
N PRO A 150 -7.58 -16.17 9.24
CA PRO A 150 -8.66 -15.95 10.20
C PRO A 150 -8.17 -15.67 11.63
N ASP A 151 -7.07 -16.30 12.05
CA ASP A 151 -6.44 -16.06 13.36
C ASP A 151 -5.92 -14.63 13.52
N LEU A 152 -5.54 -13.96 12.43
CA LEU A 152 -5.08 -12.57 12.44
C LEU A 152 -6.25 -11.58 12.36
N MET A 153 -7.40 -11.99 11.83
CA MET A 153 -8.58 -11.12 11.73
C MET A 153 -9.14 -10.73 13.09
N GLY A 154 -9.05 -11.59 14.11
CA GLY A 154 -9.47 -11.26 15.48
C GLY A 154 -8.41 -10.52 16.32
N THR A 155 -7.21 -10.27 15.79
CA THR A 155 -6.10 -9.73 16.59
C THR A 155 -5.96 -8.22 16.49
N THR A 156 -5.47 -7.59 17.56
CA THR A 156 -5.04 -6.18 17.59
C THR A 156 -3.61 -5.97 17.08
N LYS A 157 -2.89 -7.05 16.72
CA LYS A 157 -1.52 -6.98 16.21
C LYS A 157 -1.54 -6.54 14.74
N LYS A 158 -0.55 -5.73 14.33
CA LYS A 158 -0.39 -5.22 12.96
C LYS A 158 -0.55 -6.36 11.95
N VAL A 159 -1.61 -6.31 11.13
CA VAL A 159 -1.90 -7.38 10.17
C VAL A 159 -0.94 -7.30 9.00
N VAL A 160 -0.21 -8.39 8.79
CA VAL A 160 0.66 -8.57 7.63
C VAL A 160 -0.13 -9.33 6.57
N PHE A 161 -0.48 -8.68 5.46
CA PHE A 161 -1.10 -9.38 4.33
C PHE A 161 -0.14 -10.44 3.81
N VAL A 162 -0.55 -11.71 3.83
CA VAL A 162 0.26 -12.82 3.31
C VAL A 162 -0.29 -13.17 1.94
N ARG A 163 0.56 -13.32 0.91
CA ARG A 163 0.12 -13.93 -0.36
C ARG A 163 -0.18 -15.42 -0.10
N PRO A 164 -1.18 -16.01 -0.79
CA PRO A 164 -1.31 -17.46 -0.83
C PRO A 164 -0.01 -18.05 -1.41
N ARG A 165 0.49 -19.12 -0.79
CA ARG A 165 1.54 -19.93 -1.39
C ARG A 165 0.89 -20.64 -2.58
N ILE A 166 1.46 -20.46 -3.77
CA ILE A 166 1.18 -21.37 -4.88
C ILE A 166 1.85 -22.68 -4.48
N GLU A 167 1.07 -23.66 -4.03
CA GLU A 167 1.56 -25.02 -3.91
C GLU A 167 1.92 -25.49 -5.32
N LYS A 168 3.18 -25.90 -5.49
CA LYS A 168 3.68 -26.55 -6.69
C LYS A 168 3.32 -28.04 -6.66
#